data_AF-A0AA45C950-F1
#
_entry.id   AF-A0AA45C950-F1
#
_cell.length_a   1.000
_cell.length_b   1.000
_cell.length_c   1.000
_cell.angle_alpha   90.00
_cell.angle_beta   90.00
_cell.angle_gamma   90.00
#
_symmetry.space_group_name_H-M   'P 1'
#
loop_
_entity.id
_entity.type
_entity.pdbx_description
1 polymer ?
#
loop_
_entity_poly.entity_id
_entity_poly.type
_entity_poly.pdbx_seq_one_letter_code
_entity_poly.pdbx_strand_id
1 'polypeptide(L)'
;MVNNKALVVGINDYPSCPLSCCINDAEEVGKILSMNGDGSPNFDVKFALDVRTKAELYDGLNSLFNEGEADIALFYFSGHGTGLINGKLVTPDFTGMDAGISMGEILSMANKSKSKNKIIILDCCFSGKFGENGVTNSSESVLSNGVTIITASNSDEYSMEVSGDDGIPGHGVFTELLIQGLKGGAADVGGNITPASLYSFVDQSLGAWEQRPLFKTNISRFLPIRKIKPKVPIEVLRKLSDYFQNPDSEYSLDPSFEFTNTPEYKIEIREPYANDVNVSKFKELQLYESVGLIEPVDEEHMYFAAINSKSCRLTPLGLHYWKLSKYKRF
;
A
#
# COMPACT_ATOMS: atom_id res chain seq x y z
N MET A 1 -11.46 -18.51 -4.64
CA MET A 1 -11.52 -17.41 -3.66
C MET A 1 -10.08 -17.12 -3.26
N VAL A 2 -9.67 -15.85 -3.20
CA VAL A 2 -8.28 -15.53 -2.78
C VAL A 2 -8.13 -15.95 -1.33
N ASN A 3 -7.12 -16.76 -1.01
CA ASN A 3 -6.89 -17.27 0.33
C ASN A 3 -5.70 -16.52 0.95
N ASN A 4 -5.99 -15.44 1.68
CA ASN A 4 -4.97 -14.62 2.34
C ASN A 4 -5.06 -14.80 3.85
N LYS A 5 -3.92 -14.94 4.52
CA LYS A 5 -3.85 -15.03 5.98
C LYS A 5 -2.80 -14.10 6.55
N ALA A 6 -3.07 -13.54 7.72
CA ALA A 6 -2.15 -12.64 8.41
C ALA A 6 -1.99 -13.04 9.88
N LEU A 7 -0.75 -12.98 10.36
CA LEU A 7 -0.44 -12.93 11.79
C LEU A 7 -0.06 -11.50 12.14
N VAL A 8 -0.77 -10.90 13.08
CA VAL A 8 -0.61 -9.50 13.46
C VAL A 8 -0.29 -9.46 14.95
N VAL A 9 0.95 -9.06 15.26
CA VAL A 9 1.52 -9.11 16.60
C VAL A 9 1.80 -7.71 17.11
N GLY A 10 1.38 -7.42 18.33
CA GLY A 10 1.69 -6.20 19.06
C GLY A 10 2.04 -6.54 20.50
N ILE A 11 3.22 -6.16 20.98
CA ILE A 11 3.66 -6.44 22.35
C ILE A 11 3.97 -5.12 23.05
N ASN A 12 3.24 -4.85 24.13
CA ASN A 12 3.45 -3.72 25.03
C ASN A 12 4.08 -4.18 26.35
N ASP A 13 3.63 -5.32 26.88
CA ASP A 13 3.89 -5.76 28.25
C ASP A 13 5.28 -6.43 28.43
N TYR A 14 6.32 -5.61 28.32
CA TYR A 14 7.71 -6.02 28.61
C TYR A 14 8.08 -5.73 30.08
N PRO A 15 8.68 -6.68 30.83
CA PRO A 15 8.89 -6.54 32.27
C PRO A 15 9.74 -5.35 32.72
N SER A 16 10.65 -4.85 31.88
CA SER A 16 11.60 -3.79 32.24
C SER A 16 11.58 -2.56 31.34
N CYS A 17 10.88 -2.62 30.20
CA CYS A 17 10.81 -1.54 29.22
C CYS A 17 9.48 -1.61 28.45
N PRO A 18 8.34 -1.39 29.12
CA PRO A 18 7.03 -1.49 28.48
C PRO A 18 6.87 -0.48 27.34
N LEU A 19 6.00 -0.80 26.38
CA LEU A 19 5.58 0.08 25.28
C LEU A 19 4.08 0.38 25.41
N SER A 20 3.60 1.42 24.74
CA SER A 20 2.21 1.89 24.82
C SER A 20 1.43 1.71 23.50
N CYS A 21 2.09 1.80 22.35
CA CYS A 21 1.43 1.90 21.05
C CYS A 21 1.26 0.55 20.31
N CYS A 22 2.07 -0.47 20.61
CA CYS A 22 2.19 -1.65 19.73
C CYS A 22 0.92 -2.50 19.62
N ILE A 23 0.11 -2.56 20.69
CA ILE A 23 -1.20 -3.21 20.62
C ILE A 23 -2.15 -2.42 19.70
N ASN A 24 -2.19 -1.10 19.84
CA ASN A 24 -3.04 -0.24 19.02
C ASN A 24 -2.64 -0.30 17.55
N ASP A 25 -1.33 -0.29 17.28
CA ASP A 25 -0.72 -0.52 15.97
C ASP A 25 -1.20 -1.84 15.35
N ALA A 26 -1.04 -2.95 16.08
CA ALA A 26 -1.47 -4.26 15.64
C ALA A 26 -2.98 -4.33 15.39
N GLU A 27 -3.80 -3.80 16.29
CA GLU A 27 -5.24 -3.80 16.13
C GLU A 27 -5.70 -3.06 14.87
N GLU A 28 -5.22 -1.83 14.64
CA GLU A 28 -5.64 -1.01 13.51
C GLU A 28 -5.16 -1.61 12.18
N VAL A 29 -3.89 -2.04 12.11
CA VAL A 29 -3.36 -2.71 10.91
C VAL A 29 -4.16 -4.00 10.62
N GLY A 30 -4.42 -4.83 11.63
CA GLY A 30 -5.19 -6.06 11.45
C GLY A 30 -6.63 -5.81 11.03
N LYS A 31 -7.31 -4.81 11.62
CA LYS A 31 -8.67 -4.39 11.22
C LYS A 31 -8.69 -3.96 9.75
N ILE A 32 -7.74 -3.13 9.32
CA ILE A 32 -7.65 -2.66 7.92
C ILE A 32 -7.34 -3.81 6.95
N LEU A 33 -6.47 -4.75 7.33
CA LEU A 33 -6.13 -5.90 6.49
C LEU A 33 -7.29 -6.87 6.32
N SER A 34 -8.17 -6.99 7.31
CA SER A 34 -9.31 -7.90 7.26
C SER A 34 -10.33 -7.60 6.15
N MET A 35 -10.37 -6.35 5.66
CA MET A 35 -11.36 -5.88 4.69
C MET A 35 -10.74 -5.02 3.58
N ASN A 36 -11.24 -5.21 2.35
CA ASN A 36 -11.01 -4.27 1.27
C ASN A 36 -11.76 -2.96 1.52
N GLY A 37 -11.42 -1.91 0.76
CA GLY A 37 -12.07 -0.60 0.88
C GLY A 37 -13.55 -0.57 0.49
N ASP A 38 -14.06 -1.63 -0.15
CA ASP A 38 -15.49 -1.83 -0.41
C ASP A 38 -16.22 -2.64 0.69
N GLY A 39 -15.50 -3.02 1.75
CA GLY A 39 -16.03 -3.82 2.85
C GLY A 39 -16.03 -5.33 2.61
N SER A 40 -15.59 -5.81 1.44
CA SER A 40 -15.45 -7.24 1.19
C SER A 40 -14.31 -7.85 2.03
N PRO A 41 -14.40 -9.13 2.44
CA PRO A 41 -13.32 -9.81 3.15
C PRO A 41 -12.00 -9.80 2.36
N ASN A 42 -10.87 -9.66 3.06
CA ASN A 42 -9.53 -9.61 2.45
C ASN A 42 -8.56 -10.62 3.07
N PHE A 43 -8.10 -10.42 4.31
CA PHE A 43 -7.26 -11.38 5.05
C PHE A 43 -8.06 -12.06 6.15
N ASP A 44 -7.81 -13.36 6.37
CA ASP A 44 -8.10 -14.00 7.64
C ASP A 44 -6.99 -13.62 8.64
N VAL A 45 -7.33 -12.79 9.62
CA VAL A 45 -6.36 -12.14 10.53
C VAL A 45 -6.37 -12.83 11.88
N LYS A 46 -5.21 -13.37 12.27
CA LYS A 46 -4.95 -13.86 13.63
C LYS A 46 -4.17 -12.80 14.40
N PHE A 47 -4.81 -12.26 15.45
CA PHE A 47 -4.17 -11.35 16.40
C PHE A 47 -3.41 -12.14 17.46
N ALA A 48 -2.22 -11.67 17.80
CA ALA A 48 -1.43 -12.14 18.94
C ALA A 48 -0.91 -10.92 19.70
N LEU A 49 -1.75 -10.40 20.60
CA LEU A 49 -1.50 -9.20 21.39
C LEU A 49 -0.90 -9.59 22.75
N ASP A 50 0.13 -8.88 23.20
CA ASP A 50 0.86 -9.15 24.44
C ASP A 50 1.23 -10.62 24.63
N VAL A 51 1.80 -11.20 23.57
CA VAL A 51 2.42 -12.54 23.62
C VAL A 51 3.43 -12.58 24.76
N ARG A 52 3.32 -13.60 25.62
CA ARG A 52 4.08 -13.67 26.88
C ARG A 52 5.41 -14.37 26.72
N THR A 53 5.49 -15.30 25.77
CA THR A 53 6.65 -16.17 25.61
C THR A 53 7.15 -16.24 24.17
N LYS A 54 8.44 -16.54 24.03
CA LYS A 54 9.06 -16.89 22.76
C LYS A 54 8.34 -18.06 22.08
N ALA A 55 7.90 -19.04 22.86
CA ALA A 55 7.17 -20.21 22.36
C ALA A 55 5.83 -19.82 21.72
N GLU A 56 5.04 -18.98 22.37
CA GLU A 56 3.76 -18.50 21.82
C GLU A 56 3.95 -17.74 20.50
N LEU A 57 4.96 -16.86 20.42
CA LEU A 57 5.26 -16.15 19.18
C LEU A 57 5.69 -17.12 18.06
N TYR A 58 6.51 -18.10 18.42
CA TYR A 58 6.99 -19.13 17.50
C TYR A 58 5.84 -19.98 16.95
N ASP A 59 4.89 -20.38 17.79
CA ASP A 59 3.71 -21.14 17.38
C ASP A 59 2.84 -20.33 16.41
N GLY A 60 2.68 -19.03 16.66
CA GLY A 60 2.03 -18.11 15.74
C GLY A 60 2.70 -18.07 14.37
N LEU A 61 4.03 -17.89 14.34
CA LEU A 61 4.83 -17.87 13.11
C LEU A 61 4.77 -19.22 12.37
N ASN A 62 4.83 -20.33 13.11
CA ASN A 62 4.73 -21.67 12.55
C ASN A 62 3.36 -21.88 11.88
N SER A 63 2.28 -21.46 12.53
CA SER A 63 0.93 -21.50 11.95
C SER A 63 0.80 -20.60 10.72
N LEU A 64 1.45 -19.43 10.72
CA LEU A 64 1.46 -18.54 9.55
C LEU A 64 2.24 -19.14 8.38
N PHE A 65 3.47 -19.61 8.58
CA PHE A 65 4.34 -19.96 7.46
C PHE A 65 4.31 -21.44 7.09
N ASN A 66 4.10 -22.36 8.03
CA ASN A 66 4.24 -23.79 7.80
C ASN A 66 2.90 -24.54 7.65
N GLU A 67 1.79 -24.00 8.15
CA GLU A 67 0.48 -24.65 8.08
C GLU A 67 -0.33 -24.19 6.85
N GLY A 68 -0.72 -25.13 5.99
CA GLY A 68 -1.58 -24.84 4.82
C GLY A 68 -0.90 -24.02 3.72
N GLU A 69 -1.71 -23.61 2.73
CA GLU A 69 -1.28 -22.82 1.57
C GLU A 69 -2.15 -21.57 1.44
N ALA A 70 -1.51 -20.44 1.15
CA ALA A 70 -2.16 -19.15 0.93
C ALA A 70 -1.62 -18.44 -0.32
N ASP A 71 -2.42 -17.57 -0.91
CA ASP A 71 -1.98 -16.65 -1.96
C ASP A 71 -1.01 -15.61 -1.37
N ILE A 72 -1.35 -15.09 -0.19
CA ILE A 72 -0.49 -14.20 0.61
C ILE A 72 -0.52 -14.65 2.09
N ALA A 73 0.66 -14.87 2.66
CA ALA A 73 0.88 -14.98 4.09
C ALA A 73 1.59 -13.70 4.58
N LEU A 74 0.95 -12.92 5.43
CA LEU A 74 1.48 -11.65 5.93
C LEU A 74 1.80 -11.75 7.42
N PHE A 75 3.03 -11.41 7.79
CA PHE A 75 3.45 -11.22 9.17
C PHE A 75 3.62 -9.73 9.44
N TYR A 76 2.88 -9.21 10.41
CA TYR A 76 3.06 -7.87 10.95
C TYR A 76 3.50 -7.98 12.41
N PHE A 77 4.53 -7.22 12.79
CA PHE A 77 5.01 -7.17 14.16
C PHE A 77 5.27 -5.72 14.58
N SER A 78 4.74 -5.34 15.75
CA SER A 78 5.07 -4.11 16.45
C SER A 78 5.58 -4.44 17.86
N GLY A 79 6.76 -3.94 18.22
CA GLY A 79 7.34 -4.21 19.55
C GLY A 79 8.84 -3.92 19.62
N HIS A 80 9.51 -4.50 20.63
CA HIS A 80 10.96 -4.38 20.75
C HIS A 80 11.69 -5.27 19.76
N GLY A 81 12.75 -4.71 19.17
CA GLY A 81 13.74 -5.43 18.39
C GLY A 81 15.13 -5.15 18.93
N THR A 82 16.06 -6.09 18.76
CA THR A 82 17.45 -5.92 19.18
C THR A 82 18.41 -6.27 18.05
N GLY A 83 19.46 -5.46 17.90
CA GLY A 83 20.57 -5.73 16.98
C GLY A 83 21.56 -6.80 17.47
N LEU A 84 21.36 -7.36 18.68
CA LEU A 84 22.20 -8.43 19.22
C LEU A 84 22.01 -9.72 18.40
N ILE A 85 23.13 -10.35 18.01
CA ILE A 85 23.19 -11.68 17.37
C ILE A 85 22.13 -11.80 16.25
N ASN A 86 22.40 -11.16 15.12
CA ASN A 86 21.64 -11.33 13.87
C ASN A 86 20.22 -10.75 13.83
N GLY A 87 19.90 -9.82 14.73
CA GLY A 87 18.57 -9.19 14.77
C GLY A 87 17.52 -10.12 15.36
N LYS A 88 16.88 -9.73 16.45
CA LYS A 88 15.81 -10.52 17.09
C LYS A 88 14.59 -9.67 17.38
N LEU A 89 13.41 -10.29 17.23
CA LEU A 89 12.17 -9.79 17.83
C LEU A 89 12.16 -10.19 19.30
N VAL A 90 12.05 -9.20 20.19
CA VAL A 90 12.16 -9.42 21.63
C VAL A 90 10.83 -9.88 22.20
N THR A 91 10.85 -10.93 23.03
CA THR A 91 9.67 -11.43 23.76
C THR A 91 9.77 -11.16 25.26
N PRO A 92 8.65 -11.03 26.00
CA PRO A 92 8.67 -10.67 27.43
C PRO A 92 9.43 -11.64 28.34
N ASP A 93 9.56 -12.91 27.95
CA ASP A 93 10.29 -13.97 28.65
C ASP A 93 11.81 -13.99 28.40
N PHE A 94 12.36 -12.90 27.84
CA PHE A 94 13.78 -12.81 27.51
C PHE A 94 14.69 -13.08 28.72
N THR A 95 15.76 -13.86 28.51
CA THR A 95 16.76 -14.15 29.54
C THR A 95 18.19 -14.03 28.98
N GLY A 96 18.98 -13.10 29.51
CA GLY A 96 20.38 -12.91 29.10
C GLY A 96 20.54 -12.68 27.59
N MET A 97 21.16 -13.65 26.88
CA MET A 97 21.36 -13.61 25.42
C MET A 97 20.18 -14.18 24.60
N ASP A 98 19.23 -14.87 25.24
CA ASP A 98 18.00 -15.29 24.58
C ASP A 98 16.96 -14.18 24.66
N ALA A 99 17.07 -13.24 23.72
CA ALA A 99 16.17 -12.09 23.65
C ALA A 99 14.80 -12.43 23.03
N GLY A 100 14.68 -13.54 22.30
CA GLY A 100 13.48 -13.87 21.52
C GLY A 100 13.80 -14.60 20.22
N ILE A 101 13.02 -14.35 19.17
CA ILE A 101 13.12 -15.07 17.88
C ILE A 101 14.00 -14.29 16.92
N SER A 102 14.98 -14.98 16.31
CA SER A 102 15.83 -14.32 15.33
C SER A 102 15.11 -14.05 14.02
N MET A 103 15.47 -12.93 13.41
CA MET A 103 15.06 -12.58 12.06
C MET A 103 15.42 -13.66 11.04
N GLY A 104 16.59 -14.27 11.17
CA GLY A 104 17.02 -15.40 10.35
C GLY A 104 16.06 -16.60 10.42
N GLU A 105 15.57 -16.95 11.62
CA GLU A 105 14.58 -18.01 11.79
C GLU A 105 13.26 -17.67 11.10
N ILE A 106 12.76 -16.43 11.25
CA ILE A 106 11.52 -15.97 10.59
C ILE A 106 11.67 -16.05 9.07
N LEU A 107 12.80 -15.60 8.53
CA LEU A 107 13.08 -15.69 7.10
C LEU A 107 13.18 -17.15 6.64
N SER A 108 13.83 -18.03 7.41
CA SER A 108 13.91 -19.47 7.09
C SER A 108 12.53 -20.11 7.03
N MET A 109 11.61 -19.75 7.95
CA MET A 109 10.21 -20.19 7.91
C MET A 109 9.48 -19.65 6.68
N ALA A 110 9.58 -18.36 6.40
CA ALA A 110 8.96 -17.75 5.23
C ALA A 110 9.48 -18.34 3.91
N ASN A 111 10.78 -18.65 3.85
CA ASN A 111 11.42 -19.28 2.70
C ASN A 111 10.92 -20.70 2.44
N LYS A 112 10.61 -21.46 3.50
CA LYS A 112 10.08 -22.83 3.45
C LYS A 112 8.55 -22.88 3.28
N SER A 113 7.87 -21.75 3.47
CA SER A 113 6.41 -21.66 3.34
C SER A 113 5.94 -22.04 1.94
N LYS A 114 4.85 -22.82 1.88
CA LYS A 114 4.15 -23.17 0.63
C LYS A 114 3.30 -22.03 0.08
N SER A 115 3.14 -20.94 0.84
CA SER A 115 2.38 -19.77 0.39
C SER A 115 3.06 -19.11 -0.80
N LYS A 116 2.27 -18.61 -1.76
CA LYS A 116 2.81 -18.03 -3.00
C LYS A 116 3.61 -16.76 -2.70
N ASN A 117 3.04 -15.86 -1.90
CA ASN A 117 3.70 -14.64 -1.44
C ASN A 117 3.76 -14.61 0.08
N LYS A 118 4.91 -14.21 0.61
CA LYS A 118 5.19 -14.06 2.04
C LYS A 118 5.63 -12.63 2.26
N ILE A 119 4.89 -11.90 3.06
CA ILE A 119 5.13 -10.48 3.32
C ILE A 119 5.44 -10.33 4.80
N ILE A 120 6.58 -9.73 5.12
CA ILE A 120 7.00 -9.48 6.50
C ILE A 120 7.12 -7.97 6.67
N ILE A 121 6.34 -7.41 7.61
CA ILE A 121 6.33 -6.00 7.96
C ILE A 121 6.71 -5.88 9.43
N LEU A 122 7.83 -5.22 9.73
CA LEU A 122 8.37 -5.11 11.09
C LEU A 122 8.43 -3.65 11.52
N ASP A 123 7.63 -3.27 12.50
CA ASP A 123 7.75 -2.01 13.24
C ASP A 123 8.47 -2.25 14.58
N CYS A 124 9.80 -2.33 14.53
CA CYS A 124 10.62 -2.48 15.72
C CYS A 124 12.04 -1.92 15.51
N CYS A 125 12.67 -1.52 16.61
CA CYS A 125 14.06 -1.06 16.62
C CYS A 125 14.99 -2.14 16.02
N PHE A 126 16.02 -1.69 15.31
CA PHE A 126 17.04 -2.51 14.64
C PHE A 126 16.54 -3.45 13.53
N SER A 127 15.29 -3.32 13.10
CA SER A 127 14.74 -4.11 11.99
C SER A 127 15.38 -3.80 10.63
N GLY A 128 16.13 -2.71 10.50
CA GLY A 128 16.95 -2.42 9.32
C GLY A 128 18.12 -3.39 9.09
N LYS A 129 18.58 -4.11 10.13
CA LYS A 129 19.59 -5.18 9.98
C LYS A 129 19.01 -6.45 9.35
N PHE A 130 17.68 -6.51 9.14
CA PHE A 130 17.03 -7.68 8.58
C PHE A 130 17.45 -7.91 7.11
N GLY A 131 18.10 -9.04 6.86
CA GLY A 131 18.55 -9.44 5.53
C GLY A 131 19.84 -8.76 5.05
N GLU A 132 20.65 -8.14 5.92
CA GLU A 132 22.03 -7.77 5.55
C GLU A 132 22.91 -9.01 5.48
N ASN A 133 23.82 -9.09 4.49
CA ASN A 133 24.70 -10.25 4.30
C ASN A 133 25.62 -10.57 5.50
N GLY A 134 25.79 -9.62 6.44
CA GLY A 134 26.55 -9.81 7.68
C GLY A 134 25.77 -10.48 8.82
N VAL A 135 24.46 -10.69 8.66
CA VAL A 135 23.56 -11.25 9.67
C VAL A 135 23.47 -12.77 9.61
N THR A 136 23.95 -13.43 8.56
CA THR A 136 24.12 -14.89 8.55
C THR A 136 25.21 -15.31 7.57
N ASN A 137 26.30 -15.90 8.05
CA ASN A 137 27.29 -16.61 7.22
C ASN A 137 26.73 -17.92 6.60
N SER A 138 25.41 -18.06 6.47
CA SER A 138 24.74 -19.23 5.92
C SER A 138 23.95 -18.85 4.67
N SER A 139 23.82 -19.80 3.75
CA SER A 139 23.04 -19.75 2.51
C SER A 139 21.54 -19.45 2.69
N GLU A 140 21.08 -19.17 3.91
CA GLU A 140 19.70 -18.86 4.29
C GLU A 140 19.38 -17.34 4.25
N SER A 141 20.37 -16.47 4.01
CA SER A 141 20.19 -15.01 3.81
C SER A 141 19.59 -14.64 2.46
N VAL A 142 19.53 -15.58 1.51
CA VAL A 142 18.94 -15.34 0.19
C VAL A 142 17.42 -15.41 0.31
N LEU A 143 16.75 -14.33 -0.08
CA LEU A 143 15.29 -14.29 -0.18
C LEU A 143 14.82 -15.33 -1.20
N SER A 144 13.94 -16.25 -0.79
CA SER A 144 13.32 -17.16 -1.74
C SER A 144 12.27 -16.43 -2.59
N ASN A 145 11.87 -17.06 -3.70
CA ASN A 145 10.84 -16.52 -4.56
C ASN A 145 9.54 -16.29 -3.78
N GLY A 146 8.93 -15.13 -3.98
CA GLY A 146 7.68 -14.75 -3.31
C GLY A 146 7.88 -14.07 -1.96
N VAL A 147 9.09 -13.72 -1.52
CA VAL A 147 9.30 -13.07 -0.21
C VAL A 147 9.48 -11.55 -0.39
N THR A 148 8.75 -10.78 0.41
CA THR A 148 8.87 -9.32 0.54
C THR A 148 9.02 -8.94 2.01
N ILE A 149 9.95 -8.04 2.29
CA ILE A 149 10.28 -7.54 3.62
C ILE A 149 10.19 -6.01 3.58
N ILE A 150 9.46 -5.45 4.54
CA ILE A 150 9.40 -4.02 4.82
C ILE A 150 9.73 -3.84 6.30
N THR A 151 10.69 -2.99 6.65
CA THR A 151 11.03 -2.77 8.05
C THR A 151 11.12 -1.29 8.40
N ALA A 152 10.64 -0.94 9.58
CA ALA A 152 10.77 0.39 10.16
C ALA A 152 12.22 0.63 10.56
N SER A 153 12.87 1.60 9.96
CA SER A 153 14.26 1.87 10.29
C SER A 153 14.34 2.74 11.53
N ASN A 154 14.61 2.13 12.68
CA ASN A 154 15.10 2.83 13.87
C ASN A 154 16.35 2.10 14.35
N SER A 155 17.54 2.68 14.19
CA SER A 155 18.74 2.15 14.86
C SER A 155 18.98 2.79 16.22
N ASP A 156 18.54 4.02 16.49
CA ASP A 156 19.04 4.75 17.67
C ASP A 156 18.05 5.69 18.37
N GLU A 157 16.77 5.74 17.99
CA GLU A 157 15.77 6.54 18.70
C GLU A 157 14.65 5.63 19.22
N TYR A 158 14.37 5.75 20.52
CA TYR A 158 13.12 5.28 21.10
C TYR A 158 12.00 5.75 20.18
N SER A 159 11.16 4.81 19.71
CA SER A 159 9.99 5.09 18.88
C SER A 159 9.30 6.34 19.41
N MET A 160 9.55 7.49 18.76
CA MET A 160 8.97 8.73 19.22
C MET A 160 7.48 8.58 18.99
N GLU A 161 6.73 8.41 20.07
CA GLU A 161 5.29 8.58 20.04
C GLU A 161 5.04 9.95 19.41
N VAL A 162 4.24 10.01 18.36
CA VAL A 162 3.81 11.28 17.79
C VAL A 162 2.96 11.97 18.86
N SER A 163 3.63 12.75 19.69
CA SER A 163 3.06 13.79 20.54
C SER A 163 3.28 15.11 19.81
N GLY A 164 2.58 15.28 18.68
CA GLY A 164 2.66 16.45 17.80
C GLY A 164 1.28 16.83 17.26
N ASP A 165 1.08 18.13 17.04
CA ASP A 165 -0.14 18.93 16.80
C ASP A 165 -1.12 18.47 15.69
N ASP A 166 -0.89 17.32 15.05
CA ASP A 166 -1.52 16.84 13.83
C ASP A 166 -2.62 15.78 14.09
N GLY A 167 -2.70 15.27 15.32
CA GLY A 167 -3.92 14.70 15.90
C GLY A 167 -4.38 13.32 15.39
N ILE A 168 -3.64 12.25 15.67
CA ILE A 168 -4.21 10.96 16.13
C ILE A 168 -3.22 10.34 17.15
N PRO A 169 -3.48 10.42 18.47
CA PRO A 169 -2.62 9.79 19.46
C PRO A 169 -2.70 8.26 19.36
N GLY A 170 -1.55 7.57 19.43
CA GLY A 170 -1.50 6.12 19.72
C GLY A 170 -0.73 5.22 18.75
N HIS A 171 -0.03 5.76 17.74
CA HIS A 171 0.74 4.96 16.77
C HIS A 171 2.21 5.41 16.66
N GLY A 172 3.10 4.47 16.29
CA GLY A 172 4.46 4.80 15.86
C GLY A 172 4.47 5.46 14.47
N VAL A 173 5.47 6.31 14.17
CA VAL A 173 5.57 7.06 12.89
C VAL A 173 5.45 6.16 11.67
N PHE A 174 6.18 5.03 11.65
CA PHE A 174 6.14 4.09 10.54
C PHE A 174 4.74 3.47 10.37
N THR A 175 4.13 3.02 11.47
CA THR A 175 2.81 2.41 11.44
C THR A 175 1.72 3.40 11.04
N GLU A 176 1.80 4.66 11.49
CA GLU A 176 0.86 5.71 11.06
C GLU A 176 0.90 5.89 9.54
N LEU A 177 2.10 6.04 8.95
CA LEU A 177 2.25 6.15 7.49
C LEU A 177 1.79 4.87 6.76
N LEU A 178 2.06 3.70 7.33
CA LEU A 178 1.58 2.43 6.79
C LEU A 178 0.05 2.37 6.77
N ILE A 179 -0.61 2.80 7.85
CA ILE A 179 -2.06 2.87 7.99
C ILE A 179 -2.64 3.85 6.96
N GLN A 180 -2.06 5.05 6.82
CA GLN A 180 -2.50 6.03 5.81
C GLN A 180 -2.36 5.49 4.38
N GLY A 181 -1.23 4.83 4.10
CA GLY A 181 -0.99 4.15 2.83
C GLY A 181 -2.04 3.07 2.55
N LEU A 182 -2.32 2.21 3.53
CA LEU A 182 -3.35 1.16 3.47
C LEU A 182 -4.77 1.73 3.33
N LYS A 183 -5.08 2.88 3.95
CA LYS A 183 -6.37 3.57 3.84
C LYS A 183 -6.60 4.16 2.44
N GLY A 184 -5.55 4.34 1.65
CA GLY A 184 -5.64 4.66 0.23
C GLY A 184 -4.56 5.60 -0.30
N GLY A 185 -3.71 6.14 0.58
CA GLY A 185 -2.58 6.99 0.17
C GLY A 185 -1.63 6.30 -0.80
N ALA A 186 -1.49 4.98 -0.69
CA ALA A 186 -0.62 4.15 -1.53
C ALA A 186 -1.34 3.43 -2.69
N ALA A 187 -2.58 3.82 -3.02
CA ALA A 187 -3.36 3.17 -4.06
C ALA A 187 -3.02 3.68 -5.47
N ASP A 188 -2.92 2.76 -6.43
CA ASP A 188 -2.87 3.13 -7.85
C ASP A 188 -4.24 3.65 -8.37
N VAL A 189 -4.31 4.10 -9.61
CA VAL A 189 -5.57 4.59 -10.22
C VAL A 189 -6.67 3.53 -10.20
N GLY A 190 -6.29 2.25 -10.28
CA GLY A 190 -7.17 1.08 -10.21
C GLY A 190 -7.53 0.65 -8.78
N GLY A 191 -7.10 1.40 -7.76
CA GLY A 191 -7.40 1.12 -6.35
C GLY A 191 -6.57 -0.01 -5.74
N ASN A 192 -5.50 -0.47 -6.38
CA ASN A 192 -4.64 -1.52 -5.82
C ASN A 192 -3.57 -0.92 -4.91
N ILE A 193 -3.40 -1.53 -3.74
CA ILE A 193 -2.32 -1.21 -2.79
C ILE A 193 -1.38 -2.41 -2.74
N THR A 194 -0.11 -2.19 -3.05
CA THR A 194 0.93 -3.23 -3.12
C THR A 194 2.03 -2.96 -2.09
N PRO A 195 2.88 -3.96 -1.76
CA PRO A 195 4.02 -3.73 -0.88
C PRO A 195 4.96 -2.63 -1.39
N ALA A 196 5.19 -2.56 -2.71
CA ALA A 196 6.02 -1.53 -3.32
C ALA A 196 5.38 -0.14 -3.24
N SER A 197 4.07 -0.03 -3.47
CA SER A 197 3.39 1.27 -3.37
C SER A 197 3.31 1.75 -1.92
N LEU A 198 3.16 0.85 -0.95
CA LEU A 198 3.26 1.19 0.47
C LEU A 198 4.65 1.67 0.86
N TYR A 199 5.69 0.93 0.47
CA TYR A 199 7.07 1.39 0.71
C TYR A 199 7.31 2.77 0.10
N SER A 200 6.92 2.97 -1.17
CA SER A 200 7.08 4.26 -1.85
C SER A 200 6.33 5.39 -1.14
N PHE A 201 5.13 5.11 -0.62
CA PHE A 201 4.33 6.10 0.12
C PHE A 201 4.99 6.48 1.44
N VAL A 202 5.46 5.50 2.21
CA VAL A 202 6.17 5.74 3.48
C VAL A 202 7.48 6.50 3.21
N ASP A 203 8.28 6.05 2.23
CA ASP A 203 9.55 6.67 1.86
C ASP A 203 9.41 8.14 1.42
N GLN A 204 8.36 8.47 0.66
CA GLN A 204 8.08 9.84 0.22
C GLN A 204 7.59 10.76 1.34
N SER A 205 7.03 10.18 2.40
CA SER A 205 6.49 10.94 3.54
C SER A 205 7.57 11.29 4.58
N LEU A 206 8.79 10.75 4.40
CA LEU A 206 9.90 10.96 5.31
C LEU A 206 10.93 11.97 4.75
N GLY A 207 11.39 12.87 5.62
CA GLY A 207 12.39 13.89 5.33
C GLY A 207 13.79 13.35 5.01
N ALA A 208 14.70 14.24 4.65
CA ALA A 208 16.09 13.87 4.29
C ALA A 208 16.94 13.41 5.49
N TRP A 209 16.58 13.85 6.70
CA TRP A 209 17.28 13.51 7.95
C TRP A 209 16.58 12.39 8.73
N GLU A 210 15.41 11.95 8.27
CA GLU A 210 14.66 10.86 8.87
C GLU A 210 15.14 9.53 8.30
N GLN A 211 15.14 8.49 9.14
CA GLN A 211 15.61 7.18 8.73
C GLN A 211 14.58 6.51 7.81
N ARG A 212 15.01 6.07 6.62
CA ARG A 212 14.13 5.47 5.62
C ARG A 212 13.92 3.99 5.87
N PRO A 213 12.69 3.44 5.71
CA PRO A 213 12.43 2.01 5.89
C PRO A 213 13.29 1.17 4.94
N LEU A 214 13.52 -0.09 5.31
CA LEU A 214 14.16 -1.04 4.41
C LEU A 214 13.11 -1.78 3.58
N PHE A 215 13.36 -1.91 2.28
CA PHE A 215 12.55 -2.74 1.38
C PHE A 215 13.40 -3.76 0.66
N LYS A 216 13.09 -5.05 0.85
CA LYS A 216 13.73 -6.15 0.12
C LYS A 216 12.68 -7.09 -0.42
N THR A 217 12.86 -7.54 -1.66
CA THR A 217 11.88 -8.41 -2.31
C THR A 217 12.54 -9.31 -3.33
N ASN A 218 12.06 -10.54 -3.43
CA ASN A 218 12.37 -11.45 -4.53
C ASN A 218 11.06 -12.01 -5.11
N ILE A 219 10.45 -11.27 -6.03
CA ILE A 219 9.18 -11.64 -6.64
C ILE A 219 9.19 -11.30 -8.14
N SER A 220 8.39 -12.00 -8.92
CA SER A 220 8.16 -11.68 -10.35
C SER A 220 6.98 -10.73 -10.57
N ARG A 221 6.06 -10.62 -9.60
CA ARG A 221 4.88 -9.74 -9.66
C ARG A 221 4.39 -9.42 -8.25
N PHE A 222 4.04 -8.15 -8.01
CA PHE A 222 3.33 -7.76 -6.80
C PHE A 222 1.86 -8.19 -6.85
N LEU A 223 1.41 -8.91 -5.82
CA LEU A 223 -0.01 -9.05 -5.53
C LEU A 223 -0.47 -7.88 -4.65
N PRO A 224 -1.64 -7.28 -4.93
CA PRO A 224 -2.22 -6.28 -4.03
C PRO A 224 -2.49 -6.90 -2.65
N ILE A 225 -2.04 -6.22 -1.59
CA ILE A 225 -2.38 -6.61 -0.21
C ILE A 225 -3.70 -6.01 0.25
N ARG A 226 -4.19 -4.99 -0.45
CA ARG A 226 -5.52 -4.43 -0.22
C ARG A 226 -6.00 -3.80 -1.52
N LYS A 227 -7.30 -3.90 -1.77
CA LYS A 227 -7.97 -3.14 -2.83
C LYS A 227 -8.91 -2.14 -2.22
N ILE A 228 -8.94 -0.94 -2.76
CA ILE A 228 -9.90 0.11 -2.41
C ILE A 228 -10.76 0.46 -3.63
N LYS A 229 -11.81 1.24 -3.41
CA LYS A 229 -12.61 1.76 -4.52
C LYS A 229 -11.70 2.54 -5.48
N PRO A 230 -11.62 2.15 -6.76
CA PRO A 230 -10.78 2.85 -7.72
C PRO A 230 -11.30 4.28 -7.93
N LYS A 231 -10.39 5.23 -8.13
CA LYS A 231 -10.77 6.62 -8.46
C LYS A 231 -11.45 6.69 -9.82
N VAL A 232 -10.99 5.87 -10.77
CA VAL A 232 -11.63 5.67 -12.06
C VAL A 232 -12.08 4.21 -12.17
N PRO A 233 -13.38 3.91 -12.26
CA PRO A 233 -13.87 2.54 -12.39
C PRO A 233 -13.21 1.81 -13.56
N ILE A 234 -12.93 0.51 -13.39
CA ILE A 234 -12.24 -0.29 -14.41
C ILE A 234 -12.97 -0.29 -15.76
N GLU A 235 -14.30 -0.26 -15.74
CA GLU A 235 -15.13 -0.19 -16.95
C GLU A 235 -14.99 1.15 -17.67
N VAL A 236 -14.66 2.22 -16.94
CA VAL A 236 -14.31 3.52 -17.52
C VAL A 236 -12.88 3.47 -18.03
N LEU A 237 -11.90 2.96 -17.27
CA LEU A 237 -10.51 2.82 -17.75
C LEU A 237 -10.39 2.02 -19.07
N ARG A 238 -11.23 0.99 -19.25
CA ARG A 238 -11.29 0.16 -20.47
C ARG A 238 -11.77 0.90 -21.73
N LYS A 239 -12.39 2.08 -21.57
CA LYS A 239 -12.82 2.92 -22.69
C LYS A 239 -11.76 3.93 -23.13
N LEU A 240 -10.65 4.06 -22.39
CA LEU A 240 -9.66 5.11 -22.66
C LEU A 240 -9.10 5.01 -24.09
N SER A 241 -8.95 3.78 -24.61
CA SER A 241 -8.53 3.54 -26.00
C SER A 241 -9.59 3.79 -27.07
N ASP A 242 -10.85 3.95 -26.67
CA ASP A 242 -11.95 4.28 -27.59
C ASP A 242 -11.99 5.78 -27.85
N TYR A 243 -11.63 6.59 -26.84
CA TYR A 243 -11.49 8.04 -26.96
C TYR A 243 -10.28 8.45 -27.79
N PHE A 244 -9.09 7.92 -27.46
CA PHE A 244 -7.85 8.28 -28.15
C PHE A 244 -7.46 7.14 -29.09
N GLN A 245 -7.60 7.29 -30.40
CA GLN A 245 -7.29 6.19 -31.32
C GLN A 245 -5.79 5.89 -31.40
N ASN A 246 -4.96 6.93 -31.21
CA ASN A 246 -3.51 6.87 -31.20
C ASN A 246 -2.94 7.60 -29.96
N PRO A 247 -1.72 7.26 -29.50
CA PRO A 247 -1.04 7.95 -28.39
C PRO A 247 -0.98 9.47 -28.51
N ASP A 248 -0.72 9.96 -29.72
CA ASP A 248 -0.54 11.39 -30.00
C ASP A 248 -1.84 12.07 -30.48
N SER A 249 -2.96 11.35 -30.44
CA SER A 249 -4.25 11.94 -30.85
C SER A 249 -4.78 12.89 -29.78
N GLU A 250 -5.35 13.99 -30.23
CA GLU A 250 -6.15 14.88 -29.40
C GLU A 250 -7.63 14.56 -29.57
N TYR A 251 -8.40 14.68 -28.49
CA TYR A 251 -9.84 14.53 -28.52
C TYR A 251 -10.49 15.91 -28.52
N SER A 252 -11.10 16.29 -29.64
CA SER A 252 -11.78 17.58 -29.78
C SER A 252 -13.01 17.65 -28.88
N LEU A 253 -13.13 18.77 -28.18
CA LEU A 253 -14.25 19.11 -27.32
C LEU A 253 -14.95 20.35 -27.88
N ASP A 254 -16.22 20.51 -27.55
CA ASP A 254 -17.01 21.69 -27.89
C ASP A 254 -18.01 22.00 -26.75
N PRO A 255 -18.73 23.14 -26.80
CA PRO A 255 -19.67 23.51 -25.75
C PRO A 255 -20.77 22.48 -25.49
N SER A 256 -21.01 21.50 -26.37
CA SER A 256 -22.03 20.49 -26.17
C SER A 256 -21.65 19.41 -25.14
N PHE A 257 -20.39 19.38 -24.70
CA PHE A 257 -19.90 18.49 -23.64
C PHE A 257 -20.25 19.01 -22.23
N GLU A 258 -20.55 20.31 -22.10
CA GLU A 258 -20.82 20.94 -20.81
C GLU A 258 -22.33 20.91 -20.47
N PHE A 259 -22.71 20.28 -19.36
CA PHE A 259 -24.12 20.07 -19.03
C PHE A 259 -24.86 21.36 -18.67
N THR A 260 -24.14 22.40 -18.27
CA THR A 260 -24.74 23.71 -18.00
C THR A 260 -24.97 24.55 -19.25
N ASN A 261 -24.46 24.13 -20.42
CA ASN A 261 -24.63 24.85 -21.68
C ASN A 261 -25.98 24.52 -22.34
N THR A 262 -27.07 24.77 -21.61
CA THR A 262 -28.44 24.63 -22.10
C THR A 262 -29.18 25.98 -22.01
N PRO A 263 -30.26 26.16 -22.79
CA PRO A 263 -31.09 27.37 -22.71
C PRO A 263 -31.73 27.65 -21.34
N GLU A 264 -31.69 26.69 -20.42
CA GLU A 264 -32.34 26.77 -19.10
C GLU A 264 -31.45 27.46 -18.04
N TYR A 265 -30.12 27.44 -18.21
CA TYR A 265 -29.18 28.07 -17.29
C TYR A 265 -28.88 29.53 -17.69
N LYS A 266 -28.77 30.43 -16.71
CA LYS A 266 -28.41 31.85 -16.90
C LYS A 266 -26.89 32.04 -17.11
N ILE A 267 -26.30 31.28 -18.01
CA ILE A 267 -24.89 31.41 -18.41
C ILE A 267 -24.86 31.96 -19.84
N GLU A 268 -23.74 32.50 -20.30
CA GLU A 268 -23.55 32.80 -21.73
C GLU A 268 -23.65 31.50 -22.54
N ILE A 269 -24.81 31.26 -23.14
CA ILE A 269 -25.10 30.03 -23.90
C ILE A 269 -24.33 30.07 -25.23
N ARG A 270 -23.64 28.98 -25.57
CA ARG A 270 -22.85 28.87 -26.81
C ARG A 270 -23.32 27.69 -27.65
N GLU A 271 -23.48 27.88 -28.95
CA GLU A 271 -23.75 26.76 -29.87
C GLU A 271 -22.44 26.01 -30.19
N PRO A 272 -22.47 24.66 -30.28
CA PRO A 272 -23.62 23.76 -30.10
C PRO A 272 -24.05 23.59 -28.63
N TYR A 273 -25.35 23.48 -28.39
CA TYR A 273 -25.91 23.24 -27.06
C TYR A 273 -25.58 21.84 -26.53
N ALA A 274 -25.59 21.69 -25.20
CA ALA A 274 -25.34 20.43 -24.52
C ALA A 274 -26.23 19.30 -25.06
N ASN A 275 -25.64 18.13 -25.28
CA ASN A 275 -26.39 16.92 -25.60
C ASN A 275 -25.95 15.76 -24.68
N ASP A 276 -26.88 14.87 -24.37
CA ASP A 276 -26.68 13.82 -23.37
C ASP A 276 -25.50 12.88 -23.68
N VAL A 277 -25.23 12.64 -24.96
CA VAL A 277 -24.14 11.76 -25.40
C VAL A 277 -22.78 12.39 -25.07
N ASN A 278 -22.58 13.65 -25.44
CA ASN A 278 -21.32 14.35 -25.19
C ASN A 278 -21.14 14.68 -23.71
N VAL A 279 -22.22 15.06 -23.01
CA VAL A 279 -22.21 15.24 -21.55
C VAL A 279 -21.78 13.96 -20.83
N SER A 280 -22.26 12.79 -21.28
CA SER A 280 -21.87 11.51 -20.69
C SER A 280 -20.39 11.18 -20.93
N LYS A 281 -19.87 11.44 -22.14
CA LYS A 281 -18.44 11.30 -22.44
C LYS A 281 -17.60 12.26 -21.61
N PHE A 282 -18.05 13.50 -21.46
CA PHE A 282 -17.32 14.53 -20.72
C PHE A 282 -17.13 14.15 -19.26
N LYS A 283 -18.16 13.56 -18.62
CA LYS A 283 -18.05 13.03 -17.26
C LYS A 283 -16.95 11.96 -17.15
N GLU A 284 -16.80 11.08 -18.13
CA GLU A 284 -15.71 10.10 -18.16
C GLU A 284 -14.33 10.76 -18.39
N LEU A 285 -14.25 11.74 -19.30
CA LEU A 285 -13.02 12.50 -19.55
C LEU A 285 -12.58 13.31 -18.30
N GLN A 286 -13.51 13.94 -17.60
CA GLN A 286 -13.23 14.62 -16.34
C GLN A 286 -12.75 13.64 -15.25
N LEU A 287 -13.27 12.41 -15.21
CA LEU A 287 -12.73 11.38 -14.32
C LEU A 287 -11.28 11.03 -14.67
N TYR A 288 -10.93 10.91 -15.95
CA TYR A 288 -9.54 10.69 -16.36
C TYR A 288 -8.62 11.86 -16.01
N GLU A 289 -9.08 13.09 -16.18
CA GLU A 289 -8.30 14.28 -15.84
C GLU A 289 -8.08 14.40 -14.33
N SER A 290 -9.08 14.07 -13.51
CA SER A 290 -8.99 14.10 -12.04
C SER A 290 -7.91 13.17 -11.45
N VAL A 291 -7.42 12.21 -12.23
CA VAL A 291 -6.32 11.30 -11.86
C VAL A 291 -5.09 11.48 -12.76
N GLY A 292 -5.03 12.56 -13.54
CA GLY A 292 -3.91 12.93 -14.39
C GLY A 292 -3.66 12.03 -15.60
N LEU A 293 -4.66 11.29 -16.07
CA LEU A 293 -4.53 10.45 -17.28
C LEU A 293 -4.65 11.27 -18.57
N ILE A 294 -5.42 12.36 -18.54
CA ILE A 294 -5.50 13.30 -19.66
C ILE A 294 -5.31 14.71 -19.14
N GLU A 295 -4.94 15.62 -20.05
CA GLU A 295 -4.82 17.05 -19.77
C GLU A 295 -5.47 17.86 -20.90
N PRO A 296 -6.06 19.03 -20.61
CA PRO A 296 -6.52 19.96 -21.64
C PRO A 296 -5.35 20.50 -22.47
N VAL A 297 -5.62 20.85 -23.73
CA VAL A 297 -4.67 21.50 -24.65
C VAL A 297 -5.06 22.96 -24.82
N ASP A 298 -4.07 23.84 -24.70
CA ASP A 298 -4.22 25.31 -24.79
C ASP A 298 -5.22 25.92 -23.79
N GLU A 299 -5.57 25.21 -22.72
CA GLU A 299 -6.48 25.63 -21.65
C GLU A 299 -6.03 25.06 -20.30
N GLU A 300 -6.45 25.68 -19.19
CA GLU A 300 -6.06 25.25 -17.84
C GLU A 300 -6.97 24.14 -17.27
N HIS A 301 -8.23 24.11 -17.67
CA HIS A 301 -9.23 23.17 -17.15
C HIS A 301 -10.05 22.55 -18.28
N MET A 302 -10.48 21.29 -18.08
CA MET A 302 -11.34 20.57 -19.03
C MET A 302 -12.61 21.35 -19.38
N TYR A 303 -13.19 22.09 -18.43
CA TYR A 303 -14.34 22.96 -18.65
C TYR A 303 -14.08 23.99 -19.76
N PHE A 304 -12.97 24.72 -19.68
CA PHE A 304 -12.61 25.72 -20.69
C PHE A 304 -12.25 25.05 -22.02
N ALA A 305 -11.61 23.89 -21.97
CA ALA A 305 -11.36 23.11 -23.17
C ALA A 305 -12.66 22.75 -23.92
N ALA A 306 -13.74 22.44 -23.22
CA ALA A 306 -15.05 22.25 -23.83
C ALA A 306 -15.68 23.58 -24.31
N ILE A 307 -15.82 24.57 -23.42
CA ILE A 307 -16.53 25.83 -23.72
C ILE A 307 -15.84 26.70 -24.78
N ASN A 308 -14.53 26.58 -24.96
CA ASN A 308 -13.75 27.30 -25.97
C ASN A 308 -13.42 26.44 -27.20
N SER A 309 -14.06 25.27 -27.35
CA SER A 309 -13.88 24.36 -28.49
C SER A 309 -12.41 23.97 -28.74
N LYS A 310 -11.72 23.59 -27.67
CA LYS A 310 -10.34 23.11 -27.70
C LYS A 310 -10.33 21.58 -27.65
N SER A 311 -9.25 21.00 -27.15
CA SER A 311 -9.06 19.55 -27.10
C SER A 311 -8.44 19.13 -25.77
N CYS A 312 -8.36 17.82 -25.56
CA CYS A 312 -7.53 17.22 -24.53
C CYS A 312 -6.66 16.11 -25.13
N ARG A 313 -5.59 15.72 -24.42
CA ARG A 313 -4.65 14.69 -24.85
C ARG A 313 -4.23 13.78 -23.70
N LEU A 314 -3.66 12.64 -24.04
CA LEU A 314 -3.08 11.72 -23.05
C LEU A 314 -1.82 12.32 -22.42
N THR A 315 -1.70 12.20 -21.10
CA THR A 315 -0.42 12.41 -20.40
C THR A 315 0.48 11.18 -20.56
N PRO A 316 1.76 11.21 -20.13
CA PRO A 316 2.59 10.01 -20.09
C PRO A 316 1.99 8.87 -19.25
N LEU A 317 1.31 9.20 -18.15
CA LEU A 317 0.56 8.21 -17.34
C LEU A 317 -0.68 7.73 -18.09
N GLY A 318 -1.40 8.64 -18.76
CA GLY A 318 -2.48 8.34 -19.67
C GLY A 318 -2.11 7.29 -20.71
N LEU A 319 -0.96 7.46 -21.36
CA LEU A 319 -0.46 6.54 -22.36
C LEU A 319 -0.25 5.12 -21.81
N HIS A 320 0.20 4.99 -20.56
CA HIS A 320 0.32 3.68 -19.90
C HIS A 320 -1.05 3.00 -19.77
N TYR A 321 -2.04 3.68 -19.20
CA TYR A 321 -3.40 3.14 -19.04
C TYR A 321 -4.10 2.92 -20.38
N TRP A 322 -3.83 3.77 -21.37
CA TRP A 322 -4.32 3.62 -22.73
C TRP A 322 -3.81 2.33 -23.36
N LYS A 323 -2.54 1.98 -23.19
CA LYS A 323 -1.99 0.69 -23.65
C LYS A 323 -2.67 -0.49 -22.94
N LEU A 324 -2.90 -0.39 -21.63
CA LEU A 324 -3.62 -1.43 -20.90
C LEU A 324 -5.04 -1.63 -21.45
N SER A 325 -5.72 -0.53 -21.77
CA SER A 325 -7.04 -0.51 -22.44
C SER A 325 -6.97 -1.18 -23.81
N LYS A 326 -6.10 -0.66 -24.69
CA LYS A 326 -5.98 -1.08 -26.09
C LYS A 326 -5.65 -2.57 -26.23
N TYR A 327 -4.78 -3.08 -25.37
CA TYR A 327 -4.34 -4.48 -25.39
C TYR A 327 -5.16 -5.39 -24.47
N LYS A 328 -6.25 -4.90 -23.85
CA LYS A 328 -7.13 -5.65 -22.94
C LYS A 328 -6.38 -6.32 -21.78
N ARG A 329 -5.55 -5.53 -21.07
CA ARG A 329 -4.65 -5.99 -19.99
C ARG A 329 -5.05 -5.53 -18.58
N PHE A 330 -6.24 -4.95 -18.43
CA PHE A 330 -6.83 -4.64 -17.13
C PHE A 330 -7.36 -5.90 -16.44
#